data_AF-A0A9E2BEL6-F1
#
_entry.id   AF-A0A9E2BEL6-F1
#
_cell.length_a   1.000
_cell.length_b   1.000
_cell.length_c   1.000
_cell.angle_alpha   90.00
_cell.angle_beta   90.00
_cell.angle_gamma   90.00
#
_symmetry.space_group_name_H-M   'P 1'
#
loop_
_entity.id
_entity.type
_entity.pdbx_description
1 polymer ?
#
loop_
_entity_poly.entity_id
_entity_poly.type
_entity_poly.pdbx_seq_one_letter_code
_entity_poly.pdbx_strand_id
1 'polypeptide(L)'
;NPVSFFYCFDERDEKVVTIVAEVNNTPLGERHLYVLDEHNRQDDSKHIRDREFATSKAMHVSPFMSMDVGYRWRFSMQARRLFVHMETANAGARNFDASLSLARTEITGRSLARVLVTHPLMTVKVITAIYWQALRLWIKGAPVYDHDPKTKKILEN
;
A
#
# COMPACT_ATOMS: atom_id res chain seq x y z
N ASN A 1 7.67 4.29 6.94
CA ASN A 1 6.57 3.34 6.71
C ASN A 1 6.33 3.29 5.21
N PRO A 2 6.48 2.14 4.53
CA PRO A 2 6.33 2.08 3.06
C PRO A 2 4.91 2.41 2.58
N VAL A 3 3.89 2.03 3.35
CA VAL A 3 2.49 2.34 3.03
C VAL A 3 1.67 2.54 4.30
N SER A 4 0.81 3.56 4.30
CA SER A 4 -0.17 3.83 5.34
C SER A 4 -1.57 3.82 4.73
N PHE A 5 -2.52 3.15 5.39
CA PHE A 5 -3.91 3.09 4.93
C PHE A 5 -4.82 3.85 5.90
N PHE A 6 -5.56 4.82 5.38
CA PHE A 6 -6.52 5.62 6.13
C PHE A 6 -7.94 5.22 5.70
N TYR A 7 -8.76 4.82 6.67
CA TYR A 7 -10.16 4.47 6.44
C TYR A 7 -11.00 5.67 6.86
N CYS A 8 -11.64 6.32 5.89
CA CYS A 8 -12.48 7.48 6.13
C CYS A 8 -13.91 7.01 6.36
N PHE A 9 -14.41 7.21 7.57
CA PHE A 9 -15.77 6.85 7.95
C PHE A 9 -16.74 7.99 7.66
N ASP A 10 -18.03 7.66 7.58
CA ASP A 10 -19.12 8.64 7.56
C ASP A 10 -19.19 9.42 8.89
N GLU A 11 -20.02 10.46 8.93
CA GLU A 11 -20.18 11.32 10.12
C GLU A 11 -20.64 10.56 11.38
N ARG A 12 -21.13 9.33 11.21
CA ARG A 12 -21.65 8.47 12.28
C ARG A 12 -20.64 7.40 12.72
N ASP A 13 -19.46 7.34 12.11
CA ASP A 13 -18.45 6.30 12.31
C ASP A 13 -18.97 4.86 12.04
N GLU A 14 -20.02 4.72 11.23
CA GLU A 14 -20.69 3.43 10.99
C GLU A 14 -20.17 2.76 9.71
N LYS A 15 -19.84 3.55 8.67
CA LYS A 15 -19.47 3.03 7.36
C LYS A 15 -18.23 3.69 6.80
N VAL A 16 -17.37 2.88 6.17
CA VAL A 16 -16.23 3.39 5.39
C VAL A 16 -16.75 3.96 4.06
N VAL A 17 -16.52 5.24 3.85
CA VAL A 17 -16.87 5.99 2.64
C VAL A 17 -15.77 5.88 1.61
N THR A 18 -14.51 6.09 2.01
CA THR A 18 -13.33 6.01 1.14
C THR A 18 -12.12 5.48 1.91
N ILE A 19 -11.14 4.97 1.18
CA ILE A 19 -9.85 4.57 1.73
C ILE A 19 -8.75 5.36 1.02
N VAL A 20 -7.81 5.92 1.78
CA VAL A 20 -6.63 6.59 1.21
C VAL A 20 -5.40 5.73 1.50
N ALA A 21 -4.72 5.30 0.45
CA ALA A 21 -3.43 4.62 0.54
C ALA A 21 -2.31 5.63 0.29
N GLU A 22 -1.59 6.00 1.35
CA GLU A 22 -0.38 6.79 1.27
C GLU A 22 0.82 5.88 1.05
N VAL A 23 1.40 5.93 -0.15
CA VAL A 23 2.56 5.15 -0.52
C VAL A 23 3.80 6.05 -0.49
N ASN A 24 4.85 5.57 0.17
CA ASN A 24 6.10 6.30 0.38
C ASN A 24 7.26 5.55 -0.30
N ASN A 25 7.99 6.26 -1.16
CA ASN A 25 9.19 5.76 -1.80
C ASN A 25 10.36 5.81 -0.82
N THR A 26 10.86 4.65 -0.40
CA THR A 26 12.08 4.55 0.41
C THR A 26 13.19 4.03 -0.51
N PRO A 27 14.28 4.78 -0.78
CA PRO A 27 14.83 5.93 -0.04
C PRO A 27 14.57 7.33 -0.64
N LEU A 28 13.95 7.43 -1.82
CA LEU A 28 13.85 8.69 -2.59
C LEU A 28 12.96 9.77 -1.93
N GLY A 29 12.18 9.42 -0.90
CA GLY A 29 11.39 10.37 -0.10
C GLY A 29 10.13 10.89 -0.80
N GLU A 30 9.82 10.38 -2.00
CA GLU A 30 8.59 10.68 -2.70
C GLU A 30 7.38 10.06 -2.00
N ARG A 31 6.23 10.71 -2.13
CA ARG A 31 4.98 10.24 -1.56
C ARG A 31 3.84 10.47 -2.54
N HIS A 32 2.92 9.52 -2.60
CA HIS A 32 1.70 9.63 -3.39
C HIS A 32 0.50 9.12 -2.60
N LEU A 33 -0.64 9.78 -2.77
CA LEU A 33 -1.92 9.42 -2.16
C LEU A 33 -2.82 8.79 -3.22
N TYR A 34 -3.09 7.50 -3.10
CA TYR A 34 -4.12 6.84 -3.89
C TYR A 34 -5.45 6.94 -3.14
N VAL A 35 -6.38 7.70 -3.68
CA VAL A 35 -7.75 7.79 -3.15
C VAL A 35 -8.58 6.67 -3.77
N LEU A 36 -9.13 5.81 -2.94
CA LEU A 36 -9.91 4.63 -3.33
C LEU A 36 -11.37 4.90 -3.00
N ASP A 37 -12.15 5.15 -4.04
CA ASP A 37 -13.52 5.62 -3.97
C ASP A 37 -14.40 4.89 -4.98
N GLU A 38 -15.63 5.36 -5.12
CA GLU A 38 -16.62 4.74 -6.00
C GLU A 38 -16.20 4.74 -7.48
N HIS A 39 -15.40 5.72 -7.91
CA HIS A 39 -15.01 5.87 -9.33
C HIS A 39 -14.02 4.81 -9.78
N ASN A 40 -13.24 4.27 -8.84
CA ASN A 40 -12.23 3.25 -9.13
C ASN A 40 -12.53 1.90 -8.47
N ARG A 41 -13.75 1.74 -7.95
CA ARG A 41 -14.26 0.47 -7.40
C ARG A 41 -14.48 -0.54 -8.52
N GLN A 42 -14.07 -1.78 -8.28
CA GLN A 42 -14.10 -2.90 -9.24
C GLN A 42 -14.96 -4.07 -8.77
N ASP A 43 -15.46 -4.03 -7.52
CA ASP A 43 -16.30 -5.10 -7.02
C ASP A 43 -17.71 -5.07 -7.64
N ASP A 44 -18.17 -6.25 -8.06
CA ASP A 44 -19.59 -6.46 -8.35
C ASP A 44 -20.32 -6.46 -7.00
N SER A 45 -21.46 -5.78 -6.91
CA SER A 45 -22.13 -5.35 -5.66
C SER A 45 -22.61 -6.48 -4.72
N LYS A 46 -22.16 -7.71 -4.91
CA LYS A 46 -22.57 -8.95 -4.24
C LYS A 46 -21.73 -9.31 -3.00
N HIS A 47 -20.54 -8.75 -2.83
CA HIS A 47 -19.68 -9.06 -1.68
C HIS A 47 -19.50 -7.87 -0.74
N ILE A 48 -20.46 -7.68 0.18
CA ILE A 48 -20.45 -6.62 1.20
C ILE A 48 -19.17 -6.64 2.09
N ARG A 49 -18.47 -7.79 2.15
CA ARG A 49 -17.39 -8.02 3.11
C ARG A 49 -16.02 -7.51 2.66
N ASP A 50 -15.76 -7.45 1.37
CA ASP A 50 -14.48 -7.02 0.81
C ASP A 50 -14.74 -5.99 -0.29
N ARG A 51 -13.89 -4.95 -0.38
CA ARG A 51 -13.93 -4.01 -1.50
C ARG A 51 -12.71 -4.13 -2.37
N GLU A 52 -12.91 -4.04 -3.68
CA GLU A 52 -11.84 -4.06 -4.68
C GLU A 52 -11.74 -2.74 -5.43
N PHE A 53 -10.53 -2.27 -5.65
CA PHE A 53 -10.25 -1.01 -6.36
C PHE A 53 -9.11 -1.20 -7.36
N ALA A 54 -9.10 -0.42 -8.44
CA ALA A 54 -8.00 -0.40 -9.40
C ALA A 54 -7.48 1.02 -9.65
N THR A 55 -6.17 1.22 -9.54
CA THR A 55 -5.54 2.51 -9.81
C THR A 55 -4.32 2.35 -10.71
N SER A 56 -4.02 3.36 -11.53
CA SER A 56 -2.77 3.41 -12.28
C SER A 56 -1.61 3.72 -11.33
N LYS A 57 -0.45 3.08 -11.53
CA LYS A 57 0.75 3.37 -10.74
C LYS A 57 1.28 4.76 -11.09
N ALA A 58 1.35 5.64 -10.10
CA ALA A 58 1.75 7.05 -10.28
C ALA A 58 3.17 7.36 -9.78
N MET A 59 3.88 6.38 -9.18
CA MET A 59 5.23 6.59 -8.64
C MET A 59 6.11 5.34 -8.73
N HIS A 60 7.41 5.54 -8.87
CA HIS A 60 8.40 4.48 -9.00
C HIS A 60 8.85 3.97 -7.61
N VAL A 61 8.04 3.10 -7.00
CA VAL A 61 8.29 2.60 -5.63
C VAL A 61 9.43 1.59 -5.51
N SER A 62 9.88 1.00 -6.61
CA SER A 62 10.94 0.00 -6.63
C SER A 62 11.63 -0.02 -8.00
N PRO A 63 12.97 -0.01 -8.05
CA PRO A 63 13.72 -0.06 -9.31
C PRO A 63 13.52 -1.37 -10.08
N PHE A 64 12.97 -2.42 -9.46
CA PHE A 64 12.72 -3.71 -10.11
C PHE A 64 11.29 -3.83 -10.65
N MET A 65 10.55 -2.72 -10.72
CA MET A 65 9.14 -2.73 -11.09
C MET A 65 8.81 -1.63 -12.07
N SER A 66 8.40 -2.03 -13.28
CA SER A 66 7.96 -1.11 -14.35
C SER A 66 6.89 -0.11 -13.87
N MET A 67 6.88 1.07 -14.49
CA MET A 67 5.82 2.08 -14.32
C MET A 67 4.55 1.73 -15.09
N ASP A 68 4.66 0.93 -16.15
CA ASP A 68 3.53 0.46 -16.96
C ASP A 68 2.83 -0.73 -16.26
N VAL A 69 2.30 -0.51 -15.06
CA VAL A 69 1.51 -1.50 -14.32
C VAL A 69 0.36 -0.81 -13.60
N GLY A 70 -0.78 -1.50 -13.49
CA GLY A 70 -1.88 -1.08 -12.62
C GLY A 70 -1.76 -1.73 -11.24
N TYR A 71 -2.28 -1.06 -10.22
CA TYR A 71 -2.54 -1.66 -8.91
C TYR A 71 -3.97 -2.16 -8.84
N ARG A 72 -4.14 -3.39 -8.35
CA ARG A 72 -5.42 -3.88 -7.86
C ARG A 72 -5.33 -4.03 -6.34
N TRP A 73 -6.28 -3.43 -5.65
CA TRP A 73 -6.34 -3.41 -4.20
C TRP A 73 -7.55 -4.18 -3.73
N ARG A 74 -7.43 -4.91 -2.62
CA ARG A 74 -8.52 -5.57 -1.94
C ARG A 74 -8.44 -5.31 -0.45
N PHE A 75 -9.57 -4.90 0.13
CA PHE A 75 -9.68 -4.53 1.54
C PHE A 75 -10.82 -5.29 2.19
N SER A 76 -10.56 -5.91 3.34
CA SER A 76 -11.64 -6.44 4.18
C SER A 76 -12.33 -5.31 4.94
N MET A 77 -13.66 -5.26 4.90
CA MET A 77 -14.48 -4.26 5.60
C MET A 77 -14.87 -4.70 7.02
N GLN A 78 -14.06 -5.54 7.67
CA GLN A 78 -14.39 -6.17 8.94
C GLN A 78 -13.87 -5.35 10.13
N ALA A 79 -14.72 -5.12 11.14
CA ALA A 79 -14.38 -4.24 12.26
C ALA A 79 -13.25 -4.74 13.18
N ARG A 80 -12.93 -6.04 13.21
CA ARG A 80 -11.95 -6.64 14.14
C ARG A 80 -10.62 -7.03 13.51
N ARG A 81 -10.61 -7.31 12.20
CA ARG A 81 -9.42 -7.71 11.45
C ARG A 81 -9.35 -6.91 10.17
N LEU A 82 -8.18 -6.35 9.93
CA LEU A 82 -7.89 -5.61 8.72
C LEU A 82 -7.01 -6.49 7.84
N PHE A 83 -7.52 -6.83 6.66
CA PHE A 83 -6.75 -7.46 5.60
C PHE A 83 -6.69 -6.51 4.42
N VAL A 84 -5.48 -6.21 3.97
CA VAL A 84 -5.20 -5.45 2.76
C VAL A 84 -4.36 -6.32 1.86
N HIS A 85 -4.76 -6.44 0.61
CA HIS A 85 -3.98 -7.08 -0.43
C HIS A 85 -3.80 -6.11 -1.59
N MET A 86 -2.60 -6.03 -2.11
CA MET A 86 -2.32 -5.31 -3.35
C MET A 86 -1.56 -6.22 -4.30
N GLU A 87 -1.91 -6.16 -5.57
CA GLU A 87 -1.16 -6.81 -6.64
C GLU A 87 -0.92 -5.84 -7.78
N THR A 88 0.19 -6.03 -8.49
CA THR A 88 0.42 -5.38 -9.78
C THR A 88 0.01 -6.31 -10.91
N ALA A 89 -0.78 -5.76 -11.84
CA ALA A 89 -1.18 -6.45 -13.05
C ALA A 89 -0.66 -5.68 -14.27
N ASN A 90 0.00 -6.39 -15.19
CA ASN A 90 0.27 -5.91 -16.54
C ASN A 90 0.03 -7.07 -17.52
N ALA A 91 -0.76 -6.81 -18.57
CA ALA A 91 -1.05 -7.74 -19.67
C ALA A 91 -1.44 -9.17 -19.22
N GLY A 92 -2.12 -9.30 -18.08
CA GLY A 92 -2.58 -10.59 -17.53
C GLY A 92 -1.56 -11.36 -16.67
N ALA A 93 -0.32 -10.89 -16.56
CA ALA A 93 0.68 -11.46 -15.65
C ALA A 93 0.68 -10.73 -14.31
N ARG A 94 0.62 -11.49 -13.21
CA ARG A 94 0.84 -10.96 -11.85
C ARG A 94 2.34 -10.86 -11.62
N ASN A 95 2.84 -9.63 -11.48
CA ASN A 95 4.27 -9.37 -11.36
C ASN A 95 4.71 -9.22 -9.90
N PHE A 96 3.81 -8.81 -9.02
CA PHE A 96 4.07 -8.62 -7.61
C PHE A 96 2.75 -8.62 -6.82
N ASP A 97 2.78 -9.18 -5.61
CA ASP A 97 1.71 -9.03 -4.64
C ASP A 97 2.27 -8.78 -3.24
N ALA A 98 1.48 -8.09 -2.42
CA ALA A 98 1.76 -7.85 -1.01
C ALA A 98 0.47 -7.89 -0.20
N SER A 99 0.54 -8.53 0.96
CA SER A 99 -0.59 -8.66 1.87
C SER A 99 -0.24 -8.16 3.28
N LEU A 100 -1.15 -7.42 3.89
CA LEU A 100 -1.07 -6.91 5.25
C LEU A 100 -2.28 -7.43 6.03
N SER A 101 -2.02 -8.17 7.10
CA SER A 101 -3.05 -8.66 8.01
C SER A 101 -2.79 -8.09 9.41
N LEU A 102 -3.75 -7.34 9.93
CA LEU A 102 -3.68 -6.68 11.23
C LEU A 102 -4.90 -7.01 12.08
N ALA A 103 -4.69 -7.07 13.40
CA ALA A 103 -5.77 -7.13 14.38
C ALA A 103 -6.00 -5.73 14.95
N ARG A 104 -7.26 -5.28 14.93
CA ARG A 104 -7.61 -3.98 15.51
C ARG A 104 -7.44 -4.04 17.02
N THR A 105 -6.75 -3.03 17.57
CA THR A 105 -6.64 -2.80 19.01
C THR A 105 -7.02 -1.35 19.28
N GLU A 106 -7.80 -1.09 20.32
CA GLU A 106 -8.15 0.27 20.71
C GLU A 106 -6.91 1.06 21.13
N ILE A 107 -6.89 2.34 20.76
CA ILE A 107 -5.82 3.26 21.12
C ILE A 107 -6.06 3.68 22.57
N THR A 108 -5.23 3.15 23.47
CA THR A 108 -5.22 3.45 24.90
C THR A 108 -3.78 3.69 25.32
N GLY A 109 -3.55 4.40 26.43
CA GLY A 109 -2.19 4.62 26.95
C GLY A 109 -1.43 3.30 27.17
N ARG A 110 -2.12 2.26 27.64
CA ARG A 110 -1.55 0.91 27.84
C ARG A 110 -1.18 0.22 26.54
N SER A 111 -2.05 0.28 25.51
CA SER A 111 -1.74 -0.33 24.21
C SER A 111 -0.60 0.38 23.51
N LEU A 112 -0.53 1.71 23.58
CA LEU A 112 0.56 2.49 23.00
C LEU A 112 1.91 2.22 23.69
N ALA A 113 1.94 2.24 25.03
CA ALA A 113 3.15 1.91 25.79
C ALA A 113 3.66 0.49 25.49
N ARG A 114 2.74 -0.47 25.37
CA ARG A 114 3.08 -1.84 24.96
C ARG A 114 3.74 -1.87 23.59
N VAL A 115 3.23 -1.12 22.60
CA VAL A 115 3.83 -1.07 21.25
C VAL A 115 5.25 -0.51 21.30
N LEU A 116 5.49 0.58 22.05
CA LEU A 116 6.82 1.17 22.20
C LEU A 116 7.85 0.20 22.80
N VAL A 117 7.44 -0.59 23.81
CA VAL A 117 8.33 -1.58 24.46
C VAL A 117 8.54 -2.83 23.61
N THR A 118 7.53 -3.27 22.86
CA THR A 118 7.61 -4.51 22.08
C THR A 118 8.27 -4.33 20.71
N HIS A 119 8.32 -3.10 20.19
CA HIS A 119 8.81 -2.81 18.83
C HIS A 119 9.86 -1.69 18.77
N PRO A 120 10.87 -1.64 19.66
CA PRO A 120 11.81 -0.50 19.73
C PRO A 120 12.66 -0.34 18.46
N LEU A 121 12.94 -1.43 17.75
CA LEU A 121 13.80 -1.47 16.56
C LEU A 121 13.06 -1.86 15.27
N MET A 122 11.72 -1.74 15.24
CA MET A 122 10.94 -2.14 14.07
C MET A 122 11.34 -1.40 12.80
N THR A 123 11.60 -0.09 12.89
CA THR A 123 12.02 0.72 11.74
C THR A 123 13.32 0.21 11.13
N VAL A 124 14.32 -0.10 11.96
CA VAL A 124 15.60 -0.65 11.50
C VAL A 124 15.37 -1.99 10.80
N LYS A 125 14.59 -2.89 11.41
CA LYS A 125 14.25 -4.19 10.81
C LYS A 125 13.59 -4.04 9.44
N VAL A 126 12.63 -3.13 9.28
CA VAL A 126 11.94 -2.88 8.00
C VAL A 126 12.93 -2.39 6.96
N ILE A 127 13.77 -1.40 7.29
CA ILE A 127 14.77 -0.85 6.36
C ILE A 127 15.77 -1.94 5.94
N THR A 128 16.32 -2.69 6.89
CA THR A 128 17.25 -3.79 6.59
C THR A 128 16.60 -4.84 5.69
N ALA A 129 15.33 -5.21 5.93
CA ALA A 129 14.61 -6.16 5.10
C ALA A 129 14.39 -5.65 3.66
N ILE A 130 14.08 -4.37 3.48
CA ILE A 130 13.94 -3.75 2.15
C ILE A 130 15.25 -3.84 1.37
N TYR A 131 16.36 -3.41 1.97
CA TYR A 131 17.68 -3.47 1.32
C TYR A 131 18.13 -4.90 1.04
N TRP A 132 17.87 -5.83 1.95
CA TRP A 132 18.21 -7.24 1.74
C TRP A 132 17.45 -7.86 0.56
N GLN A 133 16.16 -7.58 0.44
CA GLN A 133 15.37 -8.05 -0.71
C GLN A 133 15.82 -7.41 -2.02
N ALA A 134 16.13 -6.11 -2.01
CA ALA A 134 16.68 -5.43 -3.18
C ALA A 134 18.00 -6.06 -3.65
N LEU A 135 18.93 -6.34 -2.72
CA LEU A 135 20.18 -7.03 -3.02
C LEU A 135 19.94 -8.44 -3.60
N ARG A 136 18.99 -9.18 -3.03
CA ARG A 136 18.64 -10.53 -3.51
C ARG A 136 18.06 -10.51 -4.92
N LEU A 137 17.23 -9.53 -5.26
CA LEU A 137 16.69 -9.34 -6.61
C LEU A 137 17.78 -8.97 -7.60
N TRP A 138 18.70 -8.09 -7.19
CA TRP A 138 19.86 -7.72 -8.00
C TRP A 138 20.76 -8.92 -8.31
N ILE A 139 21.09 -9.75 -7.31
CA ILE A 139 21.87 -11.00 -7.51
C ILE A 139 21.15 -11.97 -8.44
N LYS A 140 19.82 -11.99 -8.43
CA LYS A 140 19.00 -12.83 -9.33
C LYS A 140 18.86 -12.26 -10.75
N GLY A 141 19.44 -11.09 -11.04
CA GLY A 141 19.37 -10.45 -12.35
C GLY A 141 17.99 -9.88 -12.69
N ALA A 142 17.22 -9.45 -11.69
CA ALA A 142 15.95 -8.77 -11.96
C ALA A 142 16.19 -7.49 -12.78
N PRO A 143 15.35 -7.20 -13.80
CA PRO A 143 15.51 -6.01 -14.63
C PRO A 143 15.38 -4.75 -13.78
N VAL A 144 16.26 -3.77 -14.04
CA VAL A 144 16.24 -2.46 -13.38
C VAL A 144 15.61 -1.46 -14.34
N TYR A 145 14.61 -0.74 -13.84
CA TYR A 145 13.94 0.35 -14.53
C TYR A 145 14.41 1.68 -13.95
N ASP A 146 14.71 2.64 -14.81
CA ASP A 146 15.18 3.95 -14.38
C ASP A 146 14.07 4.77 -13.72
N HIS A 147 14.45 5.51 -12.68
CA HIS A 147 13.59 6.51 -12.05
C HIS A 147 13.73 7.83 -12.80
N ASP A 148 12.69 8.25 -13.54
CA ASP A 148 12.64 9.60 -14.12
C ASP A 148 11.92 10.56 -13.16
N PRO A 149 12.63 11.49 -12.49
CA PRO A 149 12.01 12.45 -11.58
C PRO A 149 11.05 13.44 -12.29
N LYS A 150 11.02 13.48 -13.62
CA LYS A 150 10.15 14.40 -14.39
C LYS A 150 8.68 13.96 -14.46
N THR A 151 8.34 12.71 -14.15
CA THR A 151 6.95 12.22 -14.18
C THR A 151 6.02 12.98 -13.22
N LYS A 152 6.57 13.64 -12.19
CA LYS A 152 5.81 14.45 -11.22
C LYS A 152 5.15 15.69 -11.85
N LYS A 153 5.75 16.29 -12.89
CA LYS A 153 5.32 17.60 -13.42
C LYS A 153 4.03 17.58 -14.24
N ILE A 154 3.54 16.41 -14.63
CA ILE A 154 2.40 16.29 -15.57
C ILE A 154 1.08 16.08 -14.81
N LEU A 155 1.11 15.66 -13.54
CA LEU A 155 -0.10 15.39 -12.74
C LEU A 155 -0.50 16.55 -11.81
N GLU A 156 0.31 17.63 -11.76
CA GLU A 156 0.05 18.84 -10.97
C GLU A 156 -0.43 20.04 -11.81
N ASN A 157 -0.74 19.83 -13.10
CA ASN A 157 -1.29 20.85 -14.01
C ASN A 157 -2.72 20.51 -14.45
#